data_AF-A0A7Z0BGY5-F1
#
_entry.id   AF-A0A7Z0BGY5-F1
#
_cell.length_a   1.000
_cell.length_b   1.000
_cell.length_c   1.000
_cell.angle_alpha   90.00
_cell.angle_beta   90.00
_cell.angle_gamma   90.00
#
_symmetry.space_group_name_H-M   'P 1'
#
loop_
_entity.id
_entity.type
_entity.pdbx_description
1 polymer ?
#
loop_
_entity_poly.entity_id
_entity_poly.type
_entity_poly.pdbx_seq_one_letter_code
_entity_poly.pdbx_strand_id
1 'polypeptide(L)'
;MGMQLPPELAEALGWVGFTWPMADEELLFEASQMWFAFAGRLRTAVGEAQAGAAKVGATNRGEDVRAFELAWNGEEGAPRRMEDGAEAAELIGMALLVMAIITLTQKILVIIQLVILVVQVAIALAAAAPSLGASLAQIPVSIGLARMAIQRIIKEIVERVVKEIIPRLLKRAKTLLRRFIRKGGGRKGPGRPGVPGPHTTPRYNHTQPMLDKYRNEHLPGGHFPTAVRRLSPEELEQHRVFFDSNGVLRSAKNGEPFDTASAQTVFSGDGRAIFVMDRNGNLYASNYQKVGDFHHSTLGNGQPVAAAGELVVKDGMVQQATARSGHYQPDVSHMANLDAEFKRNGLGDVPILGWDGSQIF
;
A
#
# COMPACT_ATOMS: atom_id res chain seq x y z
N MET A 1 -7.39 21.40 -28.68
CA MET A 1 -7.73 22.50 -27.78
C MET A 1 -9.14 22.24 -27.27
N GLY A 2 -9.28 22.09 -25.96
CA GLY A 2 -10.58 21.82 -25.33
C GLY A 2 -11.63 22.90 -25.60
N MET A 3 -12.88 22.56 -25.33
CA MET A 3 -14.07 23.36 -25.52
C MET A 3 -13.93 24.73 -24.84
N GLN A 4 -14.15 25.76 -25.65
CA GLN A 4 -14.10 27.16 -25.26
C GLN A 4 -15.50 27.71 -25.06
N LEU A 5 -15.61 28.76 -24.24
CA LEU A 5 -16.84 29.51 -24.09
C LEU A 5 -17.15 30.27 -25.39
N PRO A 6 -18.35 30.15 -25.95
CA PRO A 6 -18.81 31.03 -27.03
C PRO A 6 -18.73 32.51 -26.59
N PRO A 7 -18.15 33.42 -27.39
CA PRO A 7 -17.97 34.82 -27.01
C PRO A 7 -19.26 35.53 -26.58
N GLU A 8 -20.40 35.12 -27.15
CA GLU A 8 -21.73 35.65 -26.87
C GLU A 8 -22.18 35.38 -25.42
N LEU A 9 -21.60 34.36 -24.77
CA LEU A 9 -21.92 33.97 -23.39
C LEU A 9 -20.94 34.55 -22.37
N ALA A 10 -19.90 35.26 -22.81
CA ALA A 10 -18.89 35.83 -21.92
C ALA A 10 -19.51 36.87 -20.95
N GLU A 11 -20.43 37.69 -21.45
CA GLU A 11 -21.15 38.66 -20.62
C GLU A 11 -22.02 37.97 -19.56
N ALA A 12 -22.76 36.94 -19.96
CA ALA A 12 -23.62 36.17 -19.07
C ALA A 12 -22.82 35.44 -17.98
N LEU A 13 -21.63 34.95 -18.32
CA LEU A 13 -20.70 34.37 -17.35
C LEU A 13 -20.24 35.42 -16.32
N GLY A 14 -20.01 36.66 -16.77
CA GLY A 14 -19.71 37.80 -15.90
C GLY A 14 -20.83 38.11 -14.89
N TRP A 15 -22.09 38.04 -15.31
CA TRP A 15 -23.24 38.27 -14.41
C TRP A 15 -23.31 37.26 -13.27
N VAL A 16 -23.06 35.98 -13.56
CA VAL A 16 -23.09 34.92 -12.53
C VAL A 16 -21.85 34.94 -11.65
N GLY A 17 -20.75 35.57 -12.07
CA GLY A 17 -19.54 35.77 -11.28
C GLY A 17 -18.61 34.55 -11.25
N PHE A 18 -18.60 33.73 -12.30
CA PHE A 18 -17.70 32.58 -12.42
C PHE A 18 -16.63 32.81 -13.49
N THR A 19 -15.55 32.05 -13.42
CA THR A 19 -14.54 31.97 -14.47
C THR A 19 -14.73 30.71 -15.29
N TRP A 20 -14.43 30.78 -16.60
CA TRP A 20 -14.49 29.60 -17.47
C TRP A 20 -13.36 28.63 -17.10
N PRO A 21 -13.64 27.32 -16.95
CA PRO A 21 -12.61 26.36 -16.60
C PRO A 21 -11.57 26.17 -17.71
N MET A 22 -10.30 26.24 -17.33
CA MET A 22 -9.15 26.09 -18.24
C MET A 22 -8.73 24.64 -18.50
N ALA A 23 -9.39 23.67 -17.88
CA ALA A 23 -9.08 22.25 -18.09
C ALA A 23 -9.32 21.87 -19.56
N ASP A 24 -8.35 21.20 -20.18
CA ASP A 24 -8.44 20.72 -21.56
C ASP A 24 -8.84 19.24 -21.58
N GLU A 25 -10.11 18.97 -21.87
CA GLU A 25 -10.65 17.62 -21.93
C GLU A 25 -10.17 16.82 -23.15
N GLU A 26 -9.75 17.49 -24.22
CA GLU A 26 -9.19 16.83 -25.40
C GLU A 26 -7.78 16.31 -25.07
N LEU A 27 -6.98 17.11 -24.37
CA LEU A 27 -5.68 16.68 -23.84
C LEU A 27 -5.83 15.51 -22.85
N LEU A 28 -6.84 15.54 -21.98
CA LEU A 28 -7.13 14.43 -21.06
C LEU A 28 -7.50 13.16 -21.82
N PHE A 29 -8.29 13.27 -22.89
CA PHE A 29 -8.65 12.15 -23.75
C PHE A 29 -7.42 11.62 -24.51
N GLU A 30 -6.60 12.49 -25.09
CA GLU A 30 -5.36 12.10 -25.77
C GLU A 30 -4.40 11.39 -24.81
N ALA A 31 -4.21 11.93 -23.61
CA ALA A 31 -3.41 11.30 -22.56
C ALA A 31 -3.94 9.92 -22.19
N SER A 32 -5.27 9.76 -22.10
CA SER A 32 -5.90 8.45 -21.88
C SER A 32 -5.52 7.44 -22.98
N GLN A 33 -5.61 7.84 -24.26
CA GLN A 33 -5.23 6.98 -25.38
C GLN A 33 -3.76 6.59 -25.35
N MET A 34 -2.87 7.52 -24.98
CA MET A 34 -1.44 7.22 -24.82
C MET A 34 -1.18 6.15 -23.75
N TRP A 35 -1.90 6.20 -22.63
CA TRP A 35 -1.80 5.20 -21.55
C TRP A 35 -2.32 3.83 -21.98
N PHE A 36 -3.44 3.77 -22.70
CA PHE A 36 -3.94 2.50 -23.25
C PHE A 36 -3.00 1.92 -24.31
N ALA A 37 -2.44 2.75 -25.20
CA ALA A 37 -1.45 2.31 -26.17
C ALA A 37 -0.18 1.78 -25.49
N PHE A 38 0.27 2.43 -24.40
CA PHE A 38 1.39 1.94 -23.61
C PHE A 38 1.10 0.58 -22.96
N ALA A 39 -0.10 0.39 -22.38
CA ALA A 39 -0.51 -0.90 -21.84
C ALA A 39 -0.53 -2.01 -22.91
N GLY A 40 -1.05 -1.71 -24.11
CA GLY A 40 -1.05 -2.65 -25.24
C GLY A 40 0.37 -3.07 -25.65
N ARG A 41 1.31 -2.11 -25.70
CA ARG A 41 2.73 -2.40 -25.96
C ARG A 41 3.35 -3.28 -24.87
N LEU A 42 3.05 -3.01 -23.60
CA LEU A 42 3.50 -3.85 -22.48
C LEU A 42 2.99 -5.28 -22.60
N ARG A 43 1.69 -5.48 -22.86
CA ARG A 43 1.10 -6.82 -23.03
C ARG A 43 1.72 -7.58 -24.21
N THR A 44 1.98 -6.89 -25.32
CA THR A 44 2.66 -7.47 -26.49
C THR A 44 4.07 -7.93 -26.11
N ALA A 45 4.83 -7.08 -25.42
CA ALA A 45 6.18 -7.43 -24.95
C ALA A 45 6.16 -8.62 -23.96
N VAL A 46 5.14 -8.72 -23.10
CA VAL A 46 4.96 -9.89 -22.22
C VAL A 46 4.72 -11.16 -23.03
N GLY A 47 3.87 -11.11 -24.06
CA GLY A 47 3.61 -12.26 -24.94
C GLY A 47 4.86 -12.73 -25.66
N GLU A 48 5.64 -11.81 -26.22
CA GLU A 48 6.94 -12.12 -26.85
C GLU A 48 7.94 -12.72 -25.84
N ALA A 49 8.02 -12.14 -24.64
CA ALA A 49 8.89 -12.63 -23.58
C ALA A 49 8.48 -14.04 -23.12
N GLN A 50 7.18 -14.31 -22.98
CA GLN A 50 6.64 -15.62 -22.63
C GLN A 50 6.96 -16.66 -23.72
N ALA A 51 6.80 -16.32 -25.00
CA ALA A 51 7.17 -17.21 -26.11
C ALA A 51 8.68 -17.53 -26.10
N GLY A 52 9.52 -16.52 -25.83
CA GLY A 52 10.95 -16.70 -25.67
C GLY A 52 11.31 -17.63 -24.49
N ALA A 53 10.70 -17.41 -23.32
CA ALA A 53 10.90 -18.23 -22.14
C ALA A 53 10.42 -19.68 -22.33
N ALA A 54 9.29 -19.88 -23.00
CA ALA A 54 8.77 -21.21 -23.31
C ALA A 54 9.73 -22.01 -24.22
N LYS A 55 10.41 -21.34 -25.15
CA LYS A 55 11.44 -21.97 -25.99
C LYS A 55 12.61 -22.51 -25.16
N VAL A 56 13.03 -21.80 -24.11
CA VAL A 56 14.10 -22.25 -23.21
C VAL A 56 13.75 -23.58 -22.55
N GLY A 57 12.54 -23.72 -22.01
CA GLY A 57 12.05 -24.96 -21.40
C GLY A 57 11.82 -26.10 -22.40
N ALA A 58 11.46 -25.77 -23.64
CA ALA A 58 11.26 -26.76 -24.69
C ALA A 58 12.58 -27.36 -25.21
N THR A 59 13.65 -26.56 -25.30
CA THR A 59 14.93 -26.99 -25.90
C THR A 59 15.97 -27.45 -24.89
N ASN A 60 15.83 -27.12 -23.61
CA ASN A 60 16.81 -27.42 -22.58
C ASN A 60 16.18 -28.24 -21.45
N ARG A 61 16.99 -29.06 -20.76
CA ARG A 61 16.59 -29.77 -19.54
C ARG A 61 17.70 -29.67 -18.51
N GLY A 62 17.32 -29.50 -17.24
CA GLY A 62 18.27 -29.34 -16.16
C GLY A 62 17.63 -28.72 -14.92
N GLU A 63 18.38 -28.69 -13.82
CA GLU A 63 17.96 -28.03 -12.59
C GLU A 63 17.91 -26.50 -12.74
N ASP A 64 18.81 -25.96 -13.52
CA ASP A 64 18.89 -24.55 -13.92
C ASP A 64 17.68 -24.11 -14.75
N VAL A 65 17.25 -24.91 -15.73
CA VAL A 65 16.04 -24.66 -16.55
C VAL A 65 14.79 -24.66 -15.66
N ARG A 66 14.68 -25.63 -14.75
CA ARG A 66 13.56 -25.69 -13.79
C ARG A 66 13.55 -24.49 -12.84
N ALA A 67 14.72 -24.07 -12.36
CA ALA A 67 14.86 -22.90 -11.51
C ALA A 67 14.48 -21.62 -12.26
N PHE A 68 14.82 -21.52 -13.55
CA PHE A 68 14.36 -20.44 -14.42
C PHE A 68 12.84 -20.45 -14.58
N GLU A 69 12.22 -21.59 -14.91
CA GLU A 69 10.76 -21.69 -15.08
C GLU A 69 10.01 -21.34 -13.80
N LEU A 70 10.51 -21.78 -12.64
CA LEU A 70 9.95 -21.43 -11.33
C LEU A 70 10.08 -19.93 -11.04
N ALA A 71 11.22 -19.33 -11.36
CA ALA A 71 11.43 -17.88 -11.17
C ALA A 71 10.60 -17.05 -12.15
N TRP A 72 10.44 -17.51 -13.39
CA TRP A 72 9.69 -16.85 -14.45
C TRP A 72 8.18 -16.88 -14.16
N ASN A 73 7.66 -18.03 -13.74
CA ASN A 73 6.24 -18.25 -13.44
C ASN A 73 5.86 -17.96 -11.97
N GLY A 74 6.82 -17.51 -11.15
CA GLY A 74 6.61 -17.15 -9.75
C GLY A 74 5.73 -15.91 -9.58
N GLU A 75 5.21 -15.66 -8.38
CA GLU A 75 4.32 -14.50 -8.10
C GLU A 75 5.00 -13.15 -8.37
N GLU A 76 6.33 -13.08 -8.21
CA GLU A 76 7.15 -11.92 -8.58
C GLU A 76 7.85 -12.07 -9.94
N GLY A 77 7.41 -13.04 -10.74
CA GLY A 77 7.91 -13.32 -12.07
C GLY A 77 7.84 -12.10 -12.99
N ALA A 78 8.79 -12.00 -13.93
CA ALA A 78 8.84 -10.90 -14.88
C ALA A 78 7.52 -10.69 -15.68
N PRO A 79 6.84 -11.76 -16.16
CA PRO A 79 5.56 -11.61 -16.84
C PRO A 79 4.48 -10.96 -15.97
N ARG A 80 4.28 -11.47 -14.74
CA ARG A 80 3.27 -10.94 -13.82
C ARG A 80 3.52 -9.49 -13.44
N ARG A 81 4.78 -9.11 -13.22
CA ARG A 81 5.12 -7.70 -12.93
C ARG A 81 4.84 -6.79 -14.12
N MET A 82 5.16 -7.23 -15.33
CA MET A 82 4.85 -6.46 -16.55
C MET A 82 3.33 -6.40 -16.81
N GLU A 83 2.59 -7.46 -16.48
CA GLU A 83 1.11 -7.47 -16.49
C GLU A 83 0.54 -6.50 -15.45
N ASP A 84 1.07 -6.46 -14.23
CA ASP A 84 0.71 -5.45 -13.21
C ASP A 84 0.95 -4.02 -13.75
N GLY A 85 2.06 -3.82 -14.46
CA GLY A 85 2.39 -2.55 -15.12
C GLY A 85 1.38 -2.17 -16.21
N ALA A 86 0.95 -3.15 -17.02
CA ALA A 86 -0.07 -2.94 -18.06
C ALA A 86 -1.45 -2.64 -17.46
N GLU A 87 -1.87 -3.38 -16.42
CA GLU A 87 -3.12 -3.11 -15.69
C GLU A 87 -3.09 -1.73 -15.04
N ALA A 88 -1.96 -1.33 -14.46
CA ALA A 88 -1.82 0.01 -13.89
C ALA A 88 -1.96 1.12 -14.94
N ALA A 89 -1.33 0.94 -16.10
CA ALA A 89 -1.43 1.85 -17.23
C ALA A 89 -2.88 1.97 -17.74
N GLU A 90 -3.61 0.86 -17.84
CA GLU A 90 -5.04 0.85 -18.18
C GLU A 90 -5.89 1.62 -17.17
N LEU A 91 -5.66 1.42 -15.86
CA LEU A 91 -6.39 2.12 -14.82
C LEU A 91 -6.14 3.64 -14.84
N ILE A 92 -4.91 4.06 -15.14
CA ILE A 92 -4.58 5.48 -15.34
C ILE A 92 -5.29 6.03 -16.59
N GLY A 93 -5.25 5.28 -17.69
CA GLY A 93 -5.98 5.60 -18.92
C GLY A 93 -7.48 5.77 -18.68
N MET A 94 -8.11 4.85 -17.94
CA MET A 94 -9.52 4.92 -17.56
C MET A 94 -9.82 6.15 -16.69
N ALA A 95 -8.97 6.45 -15.72
CA ALA A 95 -9.15 7.63 -14.86
C ALA A 95 -9.12 8.93 -15.68
N LEU A 96 -8.18 9.06 -16.61
CA LEU A 96 -8.07 10.20 -17.52
C LEU A 96 -9.28 10.30 -18.45
N LEU A 97 -9.76 9.17 -19.00
CA LEU A 97 -10.96 9.13 -19.85
C LEU A 97 -12.20 9.64 -19.10
N VAL A 98 -12.41 9.15 -17.88
CA VAL A 98 -13.55 9.56 -17.05
C VAL A 98 -13.45 11.06 -16.73
N MET A 99 -12.26 11.55 -16.39
CA MET A 99 -12.06 13.00 -16.17
C MET A 99 -12.36 13.82 -17.43
N ALA A 100 -11.91 13.39 -18.61
CA ALA A 100 -12.23 14.05 -19.88
C ALA A 100 -13.75 14.14 -20.11
N ILE A 101 -14.46 13.02 -19.96
CA ILE A 101 -15.92 12.95 -20.16
C ILE A 101 -16.65 13.85 -19.18
N ILE A 102 -16.27 13.81 -17.89
CA ILE A 102 -16.90 14.64 -16.86
C ILE A 102 -16.67 16.13 -17.16
N THR A 103 -15.43 16.54 -17.44
CA THR A 103 -15.09 17.93 -17.75
C THR A 103 -15.86 18.43 -18.98
N LEU A 104 -15.91 17.63 -20.06
CA LEU A 104 -16.67 17.96 -21.27
C LEU A 104 -18.17 18.16 -20.96
N THR A 105 -18.76 17.17 -20.28
CA THR A 105 -20.19 17.18 -19.95
C THR A 105 -20.56 18.43 -19.16
N GLN A 106 -19.70 18.84 -18.22
CA GLN A 106 -19.98 20.00 -17.39
C GLN A 106 -19.77 21.32 -18.10
N LYS A 107 -18.78 21.44 -18.98
CA LYS A 107 -18.66 22.61 -19.86
C LYS A 107 -19.92 22.79 -20.70
N ILE A 108 -20.46 21.70 -21.24
CA ILE A 108 -21.74 21.70 -21.98
C ILE A 108 -22.90 22.15 -21.07
N LEU A 109 -23.03 21.60 -19.86
CA LEU A 109 -24.09 21.99 -18.93
C LEU A 109 -24.01 23.46 -18.51
N VAL A 110 -22.80 23.98 -18.30
CA VAL A 110 -22.59 25.41 -18.00
C VAL A 110 -23.01 26.28 -19.20
N ILE A 111 -22.64 25.91 -20.42
CA ILE A 111 -23.08 26.62 -21.64
C ILE A 111 -24.61 26.63 -21.73
N ILE A 112 -25.26 25.48 -21.53
CA ILE A 112 -26.73 25.39 -21.54
C ILE A 112 -27.35 26.34 -20.50
N GLN A 113 -26.81 26.36 -19.28
CA GLN A 113 -27.32 27.23 -18.22
C GLN A 113 -27.14 28.72 -18.52
N LEU A 114 -26.03 29.09 -19.17
CA LEU A 114 -25.77 30.47 -19.61
C LEU A 114 -26.71 30.87 -20.76
N VAL A 115 -26.95 29.99 -21.73
CA VAL A 115 -27.92 30.23 -22.82
C VAL A 115 -29.32 30.46 -22.25
N ILE A 116 -29.77 29.62 -21.32
CA ILE A 116 -31.06 29.79 -20.64
C ILE A 116 -31.12 31.16 -19.94
N LEU A 117 -30.06 31.54 -19.24
CA LEU A 117 -30.00 32.84 -18.56
C LEU A 117 -30.10 34.01 -19.54
N VAL A 118 -29.35 33.98 -20.65
CA VAL A 118 -29.41 35.02 -21.69
C VAL A 118 -30.82 35.15 -22.26
N VAL A 119 -31.47 34.03 -22.57
CA VAL A 119 -32.85 34.03 -23.08
C VAL A 119 -33.82 34.62 -22.05
N GLN A 120 -33.69 34.25 -20.77
CA GLN A 120 -34.53 34.79 -19.69
C GLN A 120 -34.36 36.31 -19.53
N VAL A 121 -33.11 36.80 -19.60
CA VAL A 121 -32.80 38.24 -19.54
C VAL A 121 -33.37 38.96 -20.76
N ALA A 122 -33.20 38.42 -21.97
CA ALA A 122 -33.74 39.00 -23.20
C ALA A 122 -35.28 39.12 -23.16
N ILE A 123 -35.98 38.08 -22.67
CA ILE A 123 -37.44 38.11 -22.49
C ILE A 123 -37.84 39.16 -21.47
N ALA A 124 -37.13 39.24 -20.33
CA ALA A 124 -37.41 40.23 -19.29
C ALA A 124 -37.23 41.67 -19.81
N LEU A 125 -36.21 41.91 -20.64
CA LEU A 125 -35.97 43.20 -21.29
C LEU A 125 -37.04 43.52 -22.35
N ALA A 126 -37.41 42.55 -23.19
CA ALA A 126 -38.46 42.75 -24.20
C ALA A 126 -39.83 43.05 -23.57
N ALA A 127 -40.13 42.43 -22.43
CA ALA A 127 -41.36 42.67 -21.67
C ALA A 127 -41.31 43.92 -20.78
N ALA A 128 -40.19 44.67 -20.74
CA ALA A 128 -40.03 45.79 -19.82
C ALA A 128 -41.05 46.92 -20.08
N ALA A 129 -41.22 47.34 -21.32
CA ALA A 129 -42.19 48.40 -21.66
C ALA A 129 -43.65 48.00 -21.35
N PRO A 130 -44.19 46.85 -21.84
CA PRO A 130 -45.57 46.48 -21.56
C PRO A 130 -45.84 46.14 -20.09
N SER A 131 -44.80 45.76 -19.32
CA SER A 131 -44.92 45.51 -17.87
C SER A 131 -44.61 46.72 -16.99
N LEU A 132 -44.41 47.91 -17.58
CA LEU A 132 -43.99 49.13 -16.86
C LEU A 132 -42.72 48.93 -16.01
N GLY A 133 -41.79 48.11 -16.50
CA GLY A 133 -40.52 47.78 -15.85
C GLY A 133 -40.60 46.65 -14.82
N ALA A 134 -41.79 46.11 -14.51
CA ALA A 134 -41.95 45.05 -13.51
C ALA A 134 -41.19 43.77 -13.88
N SER A 135 -41.08 43.42 -15.17
CA SER A 135 -40.33 42.25 -15.63
C SER A 135 -38.83 42.32 -15.32
N LEU A 136 -38.26 43.51 -15.13
CA LEU A 136 -36.84 43.68 -14.83
C LEU A 136 -36.47 43.16 -13.44
N ALA A 137 -37.40 43.12 -12.49
CA ALA A 137 -37.18 42.54 -11.17
C ALA A 137 -36.89 41.01 -11.22
N GLN A 138 -37.23 40.35 -12.34
CA GLN A 138 -36.93 38.92 -12.55
C GLN A 138 -35.46 38.68 -12.91
N ILE A 139 -34.72 39.69 -13.38
CA ILE A 139 -33.33 39.53 -13.82
C ILE A 139 -32.42 39.09 -12.65
N PRO A 140 -32.39 39.78 -11.49
CA PRO A 140 -31.58 39.35 -10.35
C PRO A 140 -31.94 37.94 -9.86
N VAL A 141 -33.23 37.58 -9.90
CA VAL A 141 -33.72 36.24 -9.52
C VAL A 141 -33.15 35.17 -10.46
N SER A 142 -33.22 35.42 -11.77
CA SER A 142 -32.73 34.50 -12.80
C SER A 142 -31.20 34.31 -12.71
N ILE A 143 -30.46 35.39 -12.46
CA ILE A 143 -29.01 35.33 -12.22
C ILE A 143 -28.70 34.51 -10.96
N GLY A 144 -29.46 34.72 -9.87
CA GLY A 144 -29.31 33.95 -8.63
C GLY A 144 -29.54 32.45 -8.84
N LEU A 145 -30.59 32.07 -9.57
CA LEU A 145 -30.89 30.68 -9.91
C LEU A 145 -29.80 30.05 -10.79
N ALA A 146 -29.35 30.76 -11.82
CA ALA A 146 -28.27 30.30 -12.69
C ALA A 146 -26.96 30.11 -11.90
N ARG A 147 -26.65 31.03 -10.97
CA ARG A 147 -25.49 30.89 -10.07
C ARG A 147 -25.59 29.63 -9.23
N MET A 148 -26.74 29.34 -8.61
CA MET A 148 -26.95 28.12 -7.83
C MET A 148 -26.79 26.85 -8.69
N ALA A 149 -27.35 26.84 -9.90
CA ALA A 149 -27.23 25.71 -10.82
C ALA A 149 -25.77 25.46 -11.21
N ILE A 150 -25.02 26.51 -11.57
CA ILE A 150 -23.60 26.40 -11.91
C ILE A 150 -22.77 25.93 -10.70
N GLN A 151 -23.02 26.45 -9.50
CA GLN A 151 -22.34 25.98 -8.28
C GLN A 151 -22.56 24.50 -8.03
N ARG A 152 -23.77 24.00 -8.26
CA ARG A 152 -24.08 22.58 -8.13
C ARG A 152 -23.29 21.74 -9.12
N ILE A 153 -23.26 22.14 -10.41
CA ILE A 153 -22.48 21.47 -11.45
C ILE A 153 -21.00 21.39 -11.06
N ILE A 154 -20.43 22.51 -10.60
CA ILE A 154 -19.03 22.57 -10.16
C ILE A 154 -18.81 21.67 -8.95
N LYS A 155 -19.67 21.73 -7.93
CA LYS A 155 -19.52 20.87 -6.75
C LYS A 155 -19.54 19.38 -7.12
N GLU A 156 -20.44 18.99 -8.02
CA GLU A 156 -20.52 17.63 -8.54
C GLU A 156 -19.22 17.19 -9.27
N ILE A 157 -18.48 18.10 -9.94
CA ILE A 157 -17.16 17.74 -10.52
C ILE A 157 -16.18 17.33 -9.46
N VAL A 158 -16.02 18.21 -8.46
CA VAL A 158 -14.99 18.06 -7.45
C VAL A 158 -15.28 16.80 -6.67
N GLU A 159 -16.55 16.58 -6.32
CA GLU A 159 -16.96 15.39 -5.59
C GLU A 159 -16.74 14.11 -6.40
N ARG A 160 -17.15 14.03 -7.67
CA ARG A 160 -16.94 12.83 -8.49
C ARG A 160 -15.46 12.54 -8.68
N VAL A 161 -14.65 13.54 -9.02
CA VAL A 161 -13.20 13.37 -9.24
C VAL A 161 -12.51 12.94 -7.95
N VAL A 162 -12.75 13.65 -6.84
CA VAL A 162 -12.04 13.41 -5.57
C VAL A 162 -12.52 12.16 -4.86
N LYS A 163 -13.84 11.90 -4.83
CA LYS A 163 -14.43 10.80 -4.04
C LYS A 163 -14.52 9.49 -4.82
N GLU A 164 -14.59 9.52 -6.15
CA GLU A 164 -14.74 8.30 -6.95
C GLU A 164 -13.45 7.94 -7.70
N ILE A 165 -12.88 8.87 -8.47
CA ILE A 165 -11.77 8.57 -9.38
C ILE A 165 -10.45 8.34 -8.63
N ILE A 166 -10.05 9.28 -7.77
CA ILE A 166 -8.78 9.21 -7.03
C ILE A 166 -8.70 7.94 -6.15
N PRO A 167 -9.67 7.62 -5.27
CA PRO A 167 -9.54 6.50 -4.36
C PRO A 167 -9.74 5.14 -5.02
N ARG A 168 -10.50 5.04 -6.13
CA ARG A 168 -10.77 3.74 -6.76
C ARG A 168 -9.72 3.38 -7.81
N LEU A 169 -9.45 4.28 -8.74
CA LEU A 169 -8.60 3.98 -9.90
C LEU A 169 -7.14 4.30 -9.61
N LEU A 170 -6.85 5.50 -9.11
CA LEU A 170 -5.45 5.93 -8.93
C LEU A 170 -4.75 5.24 -7.76
N LYS A 171 -5.46 4.91 -6.67
CA LYS A 171 -4.86 4.12 -5.57
C LYS A 171 -4.48 2.72 -6.03
N ARG A 172 -5.35 2.04 -6.78
CA ARG A 172 -5.07 0.69 -7.31
C ARG A 172 -3.91 0.73 -8.31
N ALA A 173 -3.93 1.69 -9.24
CA ALA A 173 -2.83 1.90 -10.18
C ALA A 173 -1.49 2.16 -9.46
N LYS A 174 -1.48 2.96 -8.39
CA LYS A 174 -0.28 3.20 -7.58
C LYS A 174 0.26 1.92 -6.95
N THR A 175 -0.62 1.07 -6.41
CA THR A 175 -0.20 -0.22 -5.81
C THR A 175 0.41 -1.13 -6.86
N LEU A 176 -0.20 -1.24 -8.04
CA LEU A 176 0.31 -2.04 -9.14
C LEU A 176 1.63 -1.49 -9.71
N LEU A 177 1.75 -0.17 -9.89
CA LEU A 177 3.01 0.48 -10.30
C LEU A 177 4.13 0.22 -9.30
N ARG A 178 3.83 0.23 -7.99
CA ARG A 178 4.83 -0.12 -6.97
C ARG A 178 5.32 -1.55 -7.13
N ARG A 179 4.45 -2.50 -7.49
CA ARG A 179 4.83 -3.89 -7.76
C ARG A 179 5.66 -4.01 -9.05
N PHE A 180 5.29 -3.27 -10.09
CA PHE A 180 6.03 -3.20 -11.35
C PHE A 180 7.46 -2.65 -11.19
N ILE A 181 7.61 -1.54 -10.46
CA ILE A 181 8.90 -0.84 -10.28
C ILE A 181 9.81 -1.54 -9.25
N ARG A 182 9.26 -2.38 -8.37
CA ARG A 182 10.06 -3.10 -7.37
C ARG A 182 11.11 -3.95 -8.08
N LYS A 183 12.38 -3.57 -7.88
CA LYS A 183 13.55 -4.24 -8.46
C LYS A 183 13.45 -5.71 -8.09
N GLY A 184 13.44 -6.58 -9.11
CA GLY A 184 13.35 -8.03 -8.92
C GLY A 184 14.48 -8.44 -8.00
N GLY A 185 14.15 -8.87 -6.79
CA GLY A 185 15.12 -9.35 -5.84
C GLY A 185 15.84 -10.53 -6.46
N GLY A 186 17.13 -10.37 -6.72
CA GLY A 186 17.97 -11.48 -7.14
C GLY A 186 17.92 -12.58 -6.08
N ARG A 187 17.44 -13.76 -6.51
CA ARG A 187 17.60 -15.08 -5.85
C ARG A 187 16.89 -15.27 -4.50
N LYS A 188 15.98 -16.27 -4.41
CA LYS A 188 16.10 -17.48 -3.54
C LYS A 188 14.76 -18.20 -3.26
N GLY A 189 14.77 -19.53 -3.46
CA GLY A 189 14.11 -20.55 -2.63
C GLY A 189 12.58 -20.75 -2.78
N PRO A 190 12.06 -21.97 -2.55
CA PRO A 190 10.65 -22.30 -2.78
C PRO A 190 9.78 -21.77 -1.64
N GLY A 191 9.33 -20.52 -1.75
CA GLY A 191 8.30 -19.94 -0.88
C GLY A 191 6.89 -20.29 -1.37
N ARG A 192 6.02 -20.73 -0.46
CA ARG A 192 4.59 -20.98 -0.73
C ARG A 192 3.91 -19.68 -1.23
N PRO A 193 2.92 -19.76 -2.14
CA PRO A 193 2.25 -18.58 -2.70
C PRO A 193 1.70 -17.68 -1.57
N GLY A 194 2.03 -16.38 -1.60
CA GLY A 194 1.59 -15.41 -0.60
C GLY A 194 2.48 -15.19 0.64
N VAL A 195 3.52 -15.99 0.87
CA VAL A 195 4.50 -15.76 1.96
C VAL A 195 5.77 -15.12 1.40
N PRO A 196 6.05 -13.83 1.66
CA PRO A 196 7.28 -13.20 1.20
C PRO A 196 8.46 -13.85 1.89
N GLY A 197 9.54 -14.18 1.16
CA GLY A 197 10.76 -14.73 1.77
C GLY A 197 11.44 -13.76 2.75
N PRO A 198 12.39 -14.24 3.56
CA PRO A 198 13.11 -13.40 4.52
C PRO A 198 13.94 -12.32 3.81
N HIS A 199 13.99 -11.13 4.40
CA HIS A 199 14.87 -10.04 4.02
C HIS A 199 16.34 -10.46 4.13
N THR A 200 17.11 -10.23 3.08
CA THR A 200 18.54 -10.58 3.01
C THR A 200 19.46 -9.37 3.10
N THR A 201 18.92 -8.16 3.06
CA THR A 201 19.68 -6.92 3.08
C THR A 201 19.65 -6.31 4.48
N PRO A 202 20.81 -6.01 5.09
CA PRO A 202 20.86 -5.34 6.39
C PRO A 202 20.12 -3.99 6.36
N ARG A 203 19.28 -3.77 7.36
CA ARG A 203 18.54 -2.50 7.57
C ARG A 203 18.97 -1.80 8.85
N TYR A 204 19.38 -2.57 9.85
CA TYR A 204 19.68 -2.09 11.19
C TYR A 204 21.14 -2.40 11.52
N ASN A 205 21.90 -1.36 11.85
CA ASN A 205 23.32 -1.49 12.20
C ASN A 205 23.54 -1.64 13.71
N HIS A 206 22.56 -1.23 14.53
CA HIS A 206 22.61 -1.37 15.98
C HIS A 206 21.96 -2.70 16.36
N THR A 207 22.79 -3.66 16.79
CA THR A 207 22.36 -5.00 17.16
C THR A 207 22.90 -5.37 18.53
N GLN A 208 22.08 -6.05 19.32
CA GLN A 208 22.41 -6.54 20.64
C GLN A 208 22.96 -7.98 20.55
N PRO A 209 24.22 -8.24 20.93
CA PRO A 209 24.71 -9.60 21.08
C PRO A 209 24.00 -10.29 22.25
N MET A 210 23.93 -11.61 22.19
CA MET A 210 23.46 -12.41 23.31
C MET A 210 24.44 -12.25 24.49
N LEU A 211 23.92 -12.12 25.73
CA LEU A 211 24.77 -11.98 26.91
C LEU A 211 25.70 -13.18 27.08
N ASP A 212 26.94 -12.91 27.49
CA ASP A 212 27.99 -13.93 27.58
C ASP A 212 27.65 -15.12 28.47
N LYS A 213 26.86 -14.90 29.53
CA LYS A 213 26.39 -15.96 30.43
C LYS A 213 25.53 -17.04 29.74
N TYR A 214 24.97 -16.75 28.56
CA TYR A 214 24.16 -17.67 27.75
C TYR A 214 24.90 -18.25 26.55
N ARG A 215 26.17 -17.86 26.29
CA ARG A 215 26.94 -18.27 25.11
C ARG A 215 26.95 -19.79 24.89
N ASN A 216 27.00 -20.56 25.97
CA ASN A 216 27.13 -22.02 25.97
C ASN A 216 25.82 -22.77 26.31
N GLU A 217 24.67 -22.09 26.32
CA GLU A 217 23.37 -22.71 26.65
C GLU A 217 22.95 -23.85 25.69
N HIS A 218 23.54 -23.91 24.49
CA HIS A 218 23.28 -24.92 23.47
C HIS A 218 24.05 -26.23 23.73
N LEU A 219 24.91 -26.26 24.75
CA LEU A 219 25.62 -27.45 25.19
C LEU A 219 24.95 -28.02 26.45
N PRO A 220 24.81 -29.35 26.57
CA PRO A 220 24.32 -29.97 27.80
C PRO A 220 25.20 -29.58 29.00
N GLY A 221 24.59 -29.15 30.10
CA GLY A 221 25.32 -28.71 31.30
C GLY A 221 25.98 -27.32 31.21
N GLY A 222 25.61 -26.51 30.20
CA GLY A 222 25.99 -25.11 30.11
C GLY A 222 25.24 -24.22 31.11
N HIS A 223 24.51 -23.22 30.61
CA HIS A 223 23.69 -22.35 31.48
C HIS A 223 22.46 -23.08 32.05
N PHE A 224 21.93 -24.04 31.30
CA PHE A 224 20.78 -24.85 31.71
C PHE A 224 21.21 -26.34 31.80
N PRO A 225 20.53 -27.15 32.64
CA PRO A 225 20.76 -28.59 32.70
C PRO A 225 20.58 -29.29 31.34
N THR A 226 19.65 -28.77 30.53
CA THR A 226 19.36 -29.23 29.16
C THR A 226 19.77 -28.19 28.13
N ALA A 227 20.15 -28.64 26.93
CA ALA A 227 20.60 -27.76 25.86
C ALA A 227 19.45 -26.99 25.21
N VAL A 228 19.61 -25.67 25.06
CA VAL A 228 18.70 -24.82 24.28
C VAL A 228 18.87 -25.12 22.80
N ARG A 229 17.76 -25.32 22.09
CA ARG A 229 17.75 -25.74 20.70
C ARG A 229 18.33 -24.66 19.78
N ARG A 230 19.10 -25.08 18.77
CA ARG A 230 19.43 -24.29 17.58
C ARG A 230 18.61 -24.81 16.41
N LEU A 231 18.06 -23.91 15.61
CA LEU A 231 17.17 -24.24 14.49
C LEU A 231 17.97 -24.30 13.19
N SER A 232 17.67 -25.28 12.34
CA SER A 232 18.04 -25.21 10.93
C SER A 232 17.39 -23.98 10.26
N PRO A 233 17.92 -23.49 9.12
CA PRO A 233 17.30 -22.39 8.38
C PRO A 233 15.83 -22.64 8.05
N GLU A 234 15.46 -23.87 7.72
CA GLU A 234 14.10 -24.28 7.40
C GLU A 234 13.19 -24.26 8.62
N GLU A 235 13.68 -24.70 9.78
CA GLU A 235 12.93 -24.62 11.04
C GLU A 235 12.78 -23.18 11.52
N LEU A 236 13.81 -22.35 11.36
CA LEU A 236 13.76 -20.94 11.73
C LEU A 236 12.73 -20.19 10.87
N GLU A 237 12.69 -20.49 9.57
CA GLU A 237 11.71 -19.91 8.65
C GLU A 237 10.26 -20.21 9.05
N GLN A 238 9.98 -21.36 9.66
CA GLN A 238 8.65 -21.68 10.19
C GLN A 238 8.22 -20.78 11.36
N HIS A 239 9.17 -20.12 12.03
CA HIS A 239 8.90 -19.18 13.13
C HIS A 239 8.88 -17.73 12.64
N ARG A 240 9.15 -17.49 11.35
CA ARG A 240 9.12 -16.14 10.80
C ARG A 240 7.67 -15.63 10.76
N VAL A 241 7.51 -14.37 11.14
CA VAL A 241 6.26 -13.62 10.98
C VAL A 241 6.52 -12.41 10.09
N PHE A 242 5.51 -12.01 9.32
CA PHE A 242 5.61 -10.90 8.38
C PHE A 242 4.30 -10.11 8.34
N PHE A 243 4.38 -8.83 8.03
CA PHE A 243 3.20 -7.99 7.82
C PHE A 243 2.72 -8.11 6.37
N ASP A 244 1.42 -8.33 6.17
CA ASP A 244 0.81 -8.22 4.85
C ASP A 244 0.55 -6.74 4.46
N SER A 245 -0.01 -6.52 3.26
CA SER A 245 -0.27 -5.17 2.76
C SER A 245 -1.29 -4.35 3.57
N ASN A 246 -2.03 -4.99 4.48
CA ASN A 246 -3.02 -4.38 5.35
C ASN A 246 -2.48 -4.19 6.79
N GLY A 247 -1.21 -4.51 7.04
CA GLY A 247 -0.60 -4.43 8.37
C GLY A 247 -0.94 -5.61 9.29
N VAL A 248 -1.51 -6.70 8.75
CA VAL A 248 -1.81 -7.91 9.52
C VAL A 248 -0.54 -8.76 9.63
N LEU A 249 -0.15 -9.10 10.86
CA LEU A 249 0.96 -10.00 11.14
C LEU A 249 0.54 -11.44 10.83
N ARG A 250 1.27 -12.11 9.95
CA ARG A 250 1.00 -13.48 9.47
C ARG A 250 2.20 -14.38 9.71
N SER A 251 1.94 -15.67 9.91
CA SER A 251 2.99 -16.68 10.03
C SER A 251 3.50 -17.11 8.66
N ALA A 252 4.82 -17.17 8.47
CA ALA A 252 5.43 -17.71 7.27
C ALA A 252 5.21 -19.23 7.10
N LYS A 253 4.88 -19.94 8.19
CA LYS A 253 4.62 -21.38 8.17
C LYS A 253 3.41 -21.74 7.30
N ASN A 254 2.33 -20.96 7.42
CA ASN A 254 1.03 -21.28 6.80
C ASN A 254 0.33 -20.09 6.14
N GLY A 255 0.81 -18.85 6.30
CA GLY A 255 0.18 -17.64 5.78
C GLY A 255 -1.01 -17.13 6.60
N GLU A 256 -1.36 -17.82 7.69
CA GLU A 256 -2.49 -17.44 8.55
C GLU A 256 -2.13 -16.26 9.47
N PRO A 257 -3.12 -15.48 9.95
CA PRO A 257 -2.89 -14.47 10.98
C PRO A 257 -2.19 -15.06 12.20
N PHE A 258 -1.16 -14.38 12.69
CA PHE A 258 -0.45 -14.77 13.90
C PHE A 258 -1.23 -14.28 15.12
N ASP A 259 -1.41 -15.14 16.11
CA ASP A 259 -2.19 -14.84 17.31
C ASP A 259 -1.46 -15.39 18.54
N THR A 260 -1.46 -14.62 19.63
CA THR A 260 -0.81 -14.97 20.90
C THR A 260 -1.78 -15.37 21.99
N ALA A 261 -3.09 -15.45 21.73
CA ALA A 261 -4.13 -15.78 22.72
C ALA A 261 -3.91 -17.15 23.38
N SER A 262 -3.27 -18.10 22.70
CA SER A 262 -2.92 -19.41 23.25
C SER A 262 -1.43 -19.52 23.69
N ALA A 263 -0.70 -18.41 23.74
CA ALA A 263 0.73 -18.38 24.03
C ALA A 263 1.00 -18.19 25.53
N GLN A 264 2.15 -18.68 26.02
CA GLN A 264 2.60 -18.47 27.40
C GLN A 264 4.09 -18.10 27.40
N THR A 265 4.48 -17.04 28.10
CA THR A 265 5.90 -16.69 28.32
C THR A 265 6.32 -16.85 29.77
N VAL A 266 7.61 -17.12 29.96
CA VAL A 266 8.23 -17.35 31.28
C VAL A 266 8.27 -16.06 32.13
N PHE A 267 8.23 -14.88 31.51
CA PHE A 267 8.36 -13.59 32.23
C PHE A 267 7.02 -12.89 32.50
N SER A 268 6.01 -13.11 31.66
CA SER A 268 4.80 -12.27 31.65
C SER A 268 3.48 -13.06 31.66
N GLY A 269 3.51 -14.40 31.60
CA GLY A 269 2.32 -15.26 31.68
C GLY A 269 1.61 -15.50 30.34
N ASP A 270 0.30 -15.74 30.40
CA ASP A 270 -0.56 -16.06 29.25
C ASP A 270 -0.70 -14.88 28.27
N GLY A 271 -0.89 -15.19 26.99
CA GLY A 271 -1.25 -14.22 25.94
C GLY A 271 -0.08 -13.54 25.22
N ARG A 272 1.17 -13.96 25.46
CA ARG A 272 2.38 -13.32 24.90
C ARG A 272 3.27 -14.32 24.18
N ALA A 273 3.88 -13.87 23.08
CA ALA A 273 4.88 -14.64 22.34
C ALA A 273 6.26 -14.01 22.52
N ILE A 274 7.31 -14.82 22.61
CA ILE A 274 8.67 -14.30 22.49
C ILE A 274 8.95 -13.91 21.03
N PHE A 275 9.70 -12.84 20.81
CA PHE A 275 10.14 -12.45 19.48
C PHE A 275 11.60 -12.02 19.44
N VAL A 276 12.20 -12.17 18.26
CA VAL A 276 13.50 -11.62 17.88
C VAL A 276 13.38 -10.98 16.51
N MET A 277 14.09 -9.87 16.30
CA MET A 277 14.28 -9.26 15.00
C MET A 277 15.75 -9.33 14.60
N ASP A 278 16.06 -9.86 13.42
CA ASP A 278 17.44 -9.85 12.91
C ASP A 278 17.83 -8.47 12.32
N ARG A 279 19.13 -8.31 11.99
CA ARG A 279 19.66 -7.06 11.41
C ARG A 279 19.03 -6.67 10.05
N ASN A 280 18.40 -7.61 9.36
CA ASN A 280 17.74 -7.38 8.07
C ASN A 280 16.27 -6.95 8.24
N GLY A 281 15.75 -6.97 9.48
CA GLY A 281 14.37 -6.66 9.80
C GLY A 281 13.42 -7.87 9.72
N ASN A 282 13.93 -9.10 9.68
CA ASN A 282 13.06 -10.27 9.79
C ASN A 282 12.64 -10.48 11.24
N LEU A 283 11.33 -10.60 11.46
CA LEU A 283 10.76 -10.94 12.75
C LEU A 283 10.52 -12.45 12.85
N TYR A 284 10.97 -13.02 13.95
CA TYR A 284 10.71 -14.41 14.32
C TYR A 284 9.99 -14.42 15.66
N ALA A 285 8.88 -15.14 15.75
CA ALA A 285 8.06 -15.20 16.95
C ALA A 285 7.67 -16.64 17.29
N SER A 286 7.53 -16.93 18.57
CA SER A 286 7.06 -18.24 19.05
C SER A 286 6.10 -18.08 20.21
N ASN A 287 4.97 -18.78 20.12
CA ASN A 287 4.01 -18.97 21.22
C ASN A 287 4.47 -20.01 22.23
N TYR A 288 5.56 -20.72 21.92
CA TYR A 288 6.18 -21.71 22.77
C TYR A 288 7.47 -21.16 23.38
N GLN A 289 7.53 -21.15 24.70
CA GLN A 289 8.74 -20.90 25.45
C GLN A 289 8.86 -21.93 26.57
N LYS A 290 10.01 -22.61 26.67
CA LYS A 290 10.26 -23.58 27.72
C LYS A 290 11.69 -23.46 28.22
N VAL A 291 11.82 -23.31 29.54
CA VAL A 291 13.13 -23.20 30.21
C VAL A 291 13.98 -24.43 29.88
N GLY A 292 15.19 -24.20 29.39
CA GLY A 292 16.15 -25.25 29.02
C GLY A 292 15.85 -25.92 27.67
N ASP A 293 14.98 -25.36 26.83
CA ASP A 293 14.63 -25.92 25.52
C ASP A 293 14.50 -24.82 24.46
N PHE A 294 13.56 -23.89 24.64
CA PHE A 294 13.21 -22.89 23.62
C PHE A 294 13.10 -21.47 24.21
N HIS A 295 13.96 -20.56 23.72
CA HIS A 295 14.07 -19.18 24.19
C HIS A 295 14.29 -18.18 23.04
N HIS A 296 14.39 -16.88 23.33
CA HIS A 296 14.74 -15.84 22.34
C HIS A 296 15.98 -16.21 21.52
N SER A 297 16.99 -16.77 22.18
CA SER A 297 18.23 -17.19 21.55
C SER A 297 18.07 -18.36 20.58
N THR A 298 17.00 -19.17 20.70
CA THR A 298 16.60 -20.17 19.70
C THR A 298 16.16 -19.48 18.41
N LEU A 299 15.33 -18.44 18.51
CA LEU A 299 14.87 -17.64 17.37
C LEU A 299 16.00 -16.81 16.74
N GLY A 300 16.96 -16.34 17.56
CA GLY A 300 18.15 -15.64 17.06
C GLY A 300 19.29 -16.56 16.62
N ASN A 301 19.18 -17.89 16.81
CA ASN A 301 20.28 -18.85 16.66
C ASN A 301 21.60 -18.41 17.33
N GLY A 302 21.50 -17.69 18.45
CA GLY A 302 22.63 -17.14 19.21
C GLY A 302 23.35 -15.96 18.55
N GLN A 303 22.86 -15.48 17.40
CA GLN A 303 23.42 -14.32 16.72
C GLN A 303 22.95 -13.01 17.36
N PRO A 304 23.65 -11.88 17.10
CA PRO A 304 23.15 -10.56 17.47
C PRO A 304 21.83 -10.21 16.80
N VAL A 305 20.97 -9.50 17.53
CA VAL A 305 19.60 -9.18 17.12
C VAL A 305 19.37 -7.67 17.10
N ALA A 306 18.59 -7.16 16.14
CA ALA A 306 18.23 -5.75 16.09
C ALA A 306 17.22 -5.37 17.17
N ALA A 307 16.36 -6.30 17.59
CA ALA A 307 15.43 -6.17 18.70
C ALA A 307 15.06 -7.55 19.26
N ALA A 308 14.61 -7.61 20.51
CA ALA A 308 14.07 -8.82 21.11
C ALA A 308 13.07 -8.48 22.22
N GLY A 309 12.18 -9.40 22.55
CA GLY A 309 11.25 -9.19 23.64
C GLY A 309 10.00 -10.03 23.55
N GLU A 310 8.86 -9.45 23.89
CA GLU A 310 7.56 -10.11 23.81
C GLU A 310 6.57 -9.31 22.95
N LEU A 311 5.68 -10.02 22.25
CA LEU A 311 4.56 -9.47 21.49
C LEU A 311 3.22 -9.94 22.04
N VAL A 312 2.25 -9.05 22.01
CA VAL A 312 0.82 -9.38 22.12
C VAL A 312 0.19 -9.15 20.77
N VAL A 313 -0.38 -10.19 20.18
CA VAL A 313 -1.02 -10.14 18.86
C VAL A 313 -2.37 -10.82 18.94
N LYS A 314 -3.42 -10.16 18.45
CA LYS A 314 -4.78 -10.69 18.43
C LYS A 314 -5.36 -10.52 17.03
N ASP A 315 -5.84 -11.62 16.45
CA ASP A 315 -6.37 -11.66 15.09
C ASP A 315 -5.38 -11.08 14.05
N GLY A 316 -4.07 -11.29 14.26
CA GLY A 316 -2.98 -10.72 13.45
C GLY A 316 -2.69 -9.23 13.70
N MET A 317 -3.42 -8.56 14.59
CA MET A 317 -3.15 -7.17 14.97
C MET A 317 -2.23 -7.11 16.17
N VAL A 318 -1.07 -6.46 16.01
CA VAL A 318 -0.12 -6.25 17.11
C VAL A 318 -0.69 -5.20 18.07
N GLN A 319 -0.91 -5.61 19.32
CA GLN A 319 -1.51 -4.77 20.37
C GLN A 319 -0.44 -4.10 21.22
N GLN A 320 0.70 -4.78 21.45
CA GLN A 320 1.76 -4.29 22.32
C GLN A 320 3.06 -5.06 22.05
N ALA A 321 4.19 -4.39 22.21
CA ALA A 321 5.51 -5.02 22.34
C ALA A 321 6.19 -4.64 23.66
N THR A 322 7.08 -5.50 24.17
CA THR A 322 7.91 -5.19 25.34
C THR A 322 9.38 -5.50 25.06
N ALA A 323 10.29 -4.84 25.75
CA ALA A 323 11.74 -5.13 25.71
C ALA A 323 12.14 -6.34 26.60
N ARG A 324 11.19 -7.22 26.97
CA ARG A 324 11.44 -8.33 27.91
C ARG A 324 12.12 -9.51 27.23
N SER A 325 13.44 -9.43 27.09
CA SER A 325 14.28 -10.57 26.70
C SER A 325 15.42 -10.78 27.68
N GLY A 326 15.42 -11.90 28.41
CA GLY A 326 16.51 -12.23 29.35
C GLY A 326 17.87 -12.48 28.67
N HIS A 327 17.85 -13.01 27.45
CA HIS A 327 19.06 -13.40 26.71
C HIS A 327 19.79 -12.22 26.08
N TYR A 328 19.03 -11.21 25.64
CA TYR A 328 19.56 -10.07 24.91
C TYR A 328 19.50 -8.77 25.72
N GLN A 329 18.49 -8.60 26.59
CA GLN A 329 18.26 -7.37 27.37
C GLN A 329 18.37 -6.09 26.50
N PRO A 330 17.52 -5.96 25.46
CA PRO A 330 17.60 -4.83 24.54
C PRO A 330 17.25 -3.52 25.25
N ASP A 331 18.00 -2.47 24.90
CA ASP A 331 17.73 -1.10 25.34
C ASP A 331 16.77 -0.36 24.39
N VAL A 332 16.51 0.91 24.70
CA VAL A 332 15.66 1.81 23.91
C VAL A 332 16.10 1.88 22.44
N SER A 333 17.40 1.86 22.16
CA SER A 333 17.92 1.99 20.79
C SER A 333 17.62 0.75 19.94
N HIS A 334 17.65 -0.44 20.55
CA HIS A 334 17.24 -1.68 19.90
C HIS A 334 15.72 -1.71 19.66
N MET A 335 14.94 -1.25 20.64
CA MET A 335 13.49 -1.16 20.48
C MET A 335 13.05 -0.09 19.46
N ALA A 336 13.86 0.96 19.24
CA ALA A 336 13.66 1.91 18.16
C ALA A 336 13.75 1.26 16.77
N ASN A 337 14.55 0.19 16.61
CA ASN A 337 14.57 -0.57 15.36
C ASN A 337 13.23 -1.26 15.11
N LEU A 338 12.60 -1.81 16.16
CA LEU A 338 11.28 -2.43 16.09
C LEU A 338 10.20 -1.41 15.74
N ASP A 339 10.19 -0.26 16.41
CA ASP A 339 9.29 0.87 16.10
C ASP A 339 9.42 1.30 14.62
N ALA A 340 10.66 1.41 14.13
CA ALA A 340 10.90 1.73 12.72
C ALA A 340 10.36 0.63 11.77
N GLU A 341 10.44 -0.65 12.15
CA GLU A 341 9.87 -1.74 11.34
C GLU A 341 8.33 -1.71 11.38
N PHE A 342 7.70 -1.42 12.52
CA PHE A 342 6.25 -1.25 12.63
C PHE A 342 5.76 -0.09 11.74
N LYS A 343 6.39 1.09 11.83
CA LYS A 343 6.05 2.26 11.01
C LYS A 343 6.22 1.99 9.51
N ARG A 344 7.26 1.25 9.12
CA ARG A 344 7.46 0.81 7.71
C ARG A 344 6.32 -0.05 7.20
N ASN A 345 5.71 -0.84 8.07
CA ASN A 345 4.59 -1.73 7.75
C ASN A 345 3.21 -1.11 8.04
N GLY A 346 3.16 0.20 8.34
CA GLY A 346 1.90 0.95 8.51
C GLY A 346 1.31 0.91 9.91
N LEU A 347 2.05 0.41 10.91
CA LEU A 347 1.64 0.40 12.31
C LEU A 347 2.24 1.63 13.01
N GLY A 348 1.40 2.64 13.29
CA GLY A 348 1.83 3.91 13.87
C GLY A 348 1.66 4.03 15.39
N ASP A 349 0.71 3.28 15.98
CA ASP A 349 0.21 3.50 17.35
C ASP A 349 0.37 2.26 18.24
N VAL A 350 1.36 1.39 17.97
CA VAL A 350 1.61 0.19 18.80
C VAL A 350 2.49 0.57 19.99
N PRO A 351 2.00 0.47 21.24
CA PRO A 351 2.80 0.80 22.40
C PRO A 351 3.96 -0.18 22.57
N ILE A 352 5.16 0.37 22.75
CA ILE A 352 6.37 -0.40 23.06
C ILE A 352 6.81 -0.07 24.48
N LEU A 353 6.79 -1.10 25.35
CA LEU A 353 7.16 -0.96 26.75
C LEU A 353 8.60 -1.40 27.02
N GLY A 354 9.24 -0.75 27.97
CA GLY A 354 10.52 -1.16 28.54
C GLY A 354 10.41 -2.40 29.41
N TRP A 355 11.55 -2.83 29.93
CA TRP A 355 11.62 -3.98 30.84
C TRP A 355 10.75 -3.78 32.10
N ASP A 356 10.81 -2.56 32.65
CA ASP A 356 10.06 -2.11 33.83
C ASP A 356 8.56 -1.84 33.56
N GLY A 357 8.12 -1.94 32.31
CA GLY A 357 6.75 -1.65 31.88
C GLY A 357 6.48 -0.17 31.58
N SER A 358 7.47 0.71 31.69
CA SER A 358 7.35 2.10 31.23
C SER A 358 7.18 2.15 29.71
N GLN A 359 6.39 3.09 29.20
CA GLN A 359 6.25 3.26 27.75
C GLN A 359 7.46 3.99 27.18
N ILE A 360 8.07 3.41 26.14
CA ILE A 360 9.24 3.96 25.44
C ILE A 360 8.81 4.63 24.12
N PHE A 361 7.86 4.02 23.39
CA PHE A 361 7.30 4.53 22.14
C PHE A 361 5.78 4.45 22.13
#